data_AF-A0ABD5DWD1-F1
#
_entry.id   AF-A0ABD5DWD1-F1
#
_cell.length_a   1.000
_cell.length_b   1.000
_cell.length_c   1.000
_cell.angle_alpha   90.00
_cell.angle_beta   90.00
_cell.angle_gamma   90.00
#
_symmetry.space_group_name_H-M   'P 1'
#
loop_
_entity.id
_entity.type
_entity.pdbx_description
1 polymer ?
#
loop_
_entity_poly.entity_id
_entity_poly.type
_entity_poly.pdbx_seq_one_letter_code
_entity_poly.pdbx_strand_id
1 'polypeptide(L)' 'MITLWGRNNSTNVKKVRWVLEELDLPYQQILAGLEFGLNHDPEYLAMNPNGLV' A
#
# COMPACT_ATOMS: atom_id res chain seq x y z
N MET A 1 -12.66 8.07 0.15
CA MET A 1 -11.24 8.49 0.24
C MET A 1 -10.41 7.23 0.06
N ILE A 2 -9.47 7.21 -0.89
CA ILE A 2 -8.66 6.02 -1.19
C ILE A 2 -7.46 5.98 -0.24
N THR A 3 -7.16 4.80 0.32
CA THR A 3 -5.96 4.56 1.12
C THR A 3 -5.08 3.53 0.43
N LEU A 4 -3.85 3.89 0.11
CA LEU A 4 -2.85 3.03 -0.51
C LEU A 4 -1.84 2.57 0.54
N TRP A 5 -1.79 1.27 0.82
CA TRP A 5 -0.77 0.70 1.70
C TRP A 5 0.42 0.21 0.89
N GLY A 6 1.62 0.67 1.25
CA GLY A 6 2.86 0.12 0.70
C GLY A 6 3.97 1.15 0.50
N ARG A 7 5.21 0.63 0.43
CA ARG A 7 6.44 1.39 0.26
C ARG A 7 6.66 1.90 -1.17
N ASN A 8 7.35 3.04 -1.29
CA ASN A 8 7.60 3.71 -2.57
C ASN A 8 8.44 2.90 -3.57
N ASN A 9 9.28 1.99 -3.09
CA ASN A 9 10.15 1.13 -3.88
C ASN A 9 9.57 -0.28 -4.13
N SER A 10 8.29 -0.54 -3.84
CA SER A 10 7.63 -1.80 -4.24
C SER A 10 7.12 -1.69 -5.68
N THR A 11 7.48 -2.67 -6.52
CA THR A 11 7.06 -2.70 -7.93
C THR A 11 5.55 -2.80 -8.09
N ASN A 12 4.86 -3.52 -7.19
CA ASN A 12 3.40 -3.67 -7.26
C ASN A 12 2.68 -2.41 -6.76
N VAL A 13 3.16 -1.79 -5.67
CA VAL A 13 2.64 -0.50 -5.19
C VAL A 13 2.79 0.58 -6.27
N LYS A 14 3.92 0.62 -6.99
CA LYS A 14 4.13 1.58 -8.09
C LYS A 14 3.07 1.47 -9.19
N LYS A 15 2.60 0.27 -9.53
CA LYS A 15 1.55 0.08 -10.55
C LYS A 15 0.24 0.73 -10.11
N VAL A 16 -0.16 0.48 -8.86
CA VAL A 16 -1.39 1.06 -8.30
C VAL A 16 -1.27 2.57 -8.18
N ARG A 17 -0.16 3.06 -7.63
CA ARG A 17 0.10 4.49 -7.50
C ARG A 17 0.08 5.19 -8.86
N TRP A 18 0.71 4.60 -9.88
CA TRP A 18 0.71 5.15 -11.24
C TRP A 18 -0.71 5.34 -11.77
N VAL A 19 -1.58 4.34 -11.64
CA VAL A 19 -2.99 4.46 -12.08
C VAL A 19 -3.74 5.53 -11.28
N LEU A 20 -3.48 5.67 -9.98
CA LEU A 20 -4.12 6.72 -9.18
C LEU A 20 -3.73 8.13 -9.66
N GLU A 21 -2.46 8.34 -9.99
CA GLU A 21 -1.97 9.61 -10.56
C GLU A 21 -2.52 9.86 -11.97
N GLU A 22 -2.50 8.87 -12.87
CA GLU A 22 -3.02 9.01 -14.25
C GLU A 22 -4.52 9.35 -14.30
N LEU A 23 -5.26 8.97 -13.27
CA LEU A 23 -6.69 9.24 -13.15
C LEU A 23 -7.02 10.46 -12.28
N ASP A 24 -6.01 11.21 -11.81
CA ASP A 24 -6.14 12.34 -10.88
C ASP A 24 -6.99 11.99 -9.64
N LEU A 25 -6.88 10.76 -9.14
CA LEU A 25 -7.66 10.30 -7.99
C LEU A 25 -6.95 10.65 -6.68
N PRO A 26 -7.58 11.37 -5.75
CA PRO A 26 -6.96 11.68 -4.47
C PRO A 26 -6.87 10.43 -3.59
N TYR A 27 -5.67 10.18 -3.06
CA TYR A 27 -5.42 9.07 -2.13
C TYR A 27 -4.46 9.50 -1.02
N GLN A 28 -4.52 8.77 0.10
CA GLN A 28 -3.53 8.83 1.17
C GLN A 28 -2.69 7.57 1.15
N GLN A 29 -1.37 7.72 1.24
CA GLN A 29 -0.45 6.58 1.27
C GLN A 29 0.02 6.30 2.69
N ILE A 30 -0.11 5.06 3.14
CA ILE A 30 0.45 4.56 4.39
C ILE A 30 1.65 3.68 4.04
N LEU A 31 2.83 4.04 4.53
CA LEU A 31 4.05 3.28 4.27
C LEU A 31 4.01 1.97 5.08
N ALA A 32 4.04 0.85 4.37
CA ALA A 32 4.07 -0.49 4.92
C ALA A 32 5.01 -1.38 4.10
N GLY A 33 5.49 -2.46 4.72
CA GLY A 33 6.39 -3.45 4.13
C GLY A 33 7.88 -3.17 4.35
N LEU A 34 8.65 -4.26 4.50
CA LEU A 34 10.08 -4.24 4.83
C LEU A 34 10.35 -3.37 6.07
N GLU A 35 11.24 -2.37 5.96
CA GLU A 35 11.64 -1.47 7.05
C GLU A 35 10.48 -0.69 7.68
N PHE A 36 9.35 -0.53 6.97
CA PHE A 36 8.17 0.16 7.47
C PHE A 36 7.23 -0.73 8.30
N GLY A 37 7.40 -2.06 8.27
CA GLY A 37 6.54 -2.98 9.03
C GLY A 37 5.06 -2.89 8.62
N LEU A 38 4.16 -2.99 9.60
CA LEU A 38 2.69 -2.96 9.50
C LEU A 38 2.05 -4.14 8.76
N ASN A 39 2.67 -4.64 7.69
CA ASN A 39 2.10 -5.66 6.82
C ASN A 39 1.96 -7.05 7.46
N HIS A 40 2.50 -7.25 8.67
CA HIS A 40 2.35 -8.47 9.48
C HIS A 40 1.63 -8.23 10.80
N ASP A 41 1.17 -7.00 11.05
CA ASP A 41 0.37 -6.71 12.25
C ASP A 41 -0.99 -7.41 12.10
N PRO A 42 -1.60 -7.89 13.21
CA PRO A 42 -2.88 -8.59 13.17
C PRO A 42 -3.98 -7.79 12.42
N GLU A 43 -3.98 -6.47 12.58
CA GLU A 43 -4.90 -5.55 11.93
C GLU A 43 -4.72 -5.54 10.41
N TYR A 44 -3.49 -5.56 9.92
CA TYR A 44 -3.21 -5.62 8.49
C TYR A 44 -3.53 -7.01 7.91
N LEU A 45 -3.17 -8.07 8.63
CA LEU A 45 -3.46 -9.44 8.20
C LEU A 45 -4.96 -9.75 8.14
N ALA A 46 -5.77 -9.09 8.97
CA ALA A 46 -7.23 -9.15 8.88
C ALA A 46 -7.77 -8.54 7.56
N MET A 47 -7.05 -7.56 6.98
CA MET A 47 -7.41 -6.95 5.69
C MET A 47 -6.79 -7.69 4.49
N ASN A 48 -5.54 -8.13 4.61
CA ASN A 48 -4.82 -8.88 3.59
C ASN A 48 -4.04 -10.04 4.24
N PRO A 49 -4.56 -11.27 4.22
CA PRO A 49 -3.95 -12.42 4.89
C PRO A 49 -2.61 -12.85 4.29
N ASN A 50 -2.26 -12.37 3.09
CA ASN A 50 -0.96 -12.65 2.47
C ASN A 50 0.18 -11.84 3.10
N GLY A 51 -0.12 -10.74 3.81
CA GLY A 51 0.88 -9.89 4.44
C GLY A 51 1.84 -9.21 3.45
N LEU A 52 1.37 -8.91 2.23
CA LEU A 52 2.18 -8.29 1.18
C LEU A 52 1.69 -6.90 0.79
N VAL A 53 2.61 -6.11 0.24
CA VAL A 53 2.43 -4.78 -0.37
C VAL A 53 3.31 -4.60 -1.60
#